data_AF-A0A9E0XRQ8-F1
#
_entry.id   AF-A0A9E0XRQ8-F1
#
_cell.length_a   1.000
_cell.length_b   1.000
_cell.length_c   1.000
_cell.angle_alpha   90.00
_cell.angle_beta   90.00
_cell.angle_gamma   90.00
#
_symmetry.space_group_name_H-M   'P 1'
#
loop_
_entity.id
_entity.type
_entity.pdbx_description
1 polymer ?
#
loop_
_entity_poly.entity_id
_entity_poly.type
_entity_poly.pdbx_seq_one_letter_code
_entity_poly.pdbx_strand_id
1 'polypeptide(L)'
;MTKPACPCCLAPMQQHRFARKLHGEIELDLCFTCQCIWFDEFESAQLSPAGVLALFRCLHEHRDDLRQPWPDVLTCPRCQDRMIHGLDVCKSGKFSYHRCPRQHGRLSSFSAFLMEKGFVRQLNGAEVKALADKVQMIRCSGCGAPVDIRNENICHHCRAPIAILDPEAVQKALAEFGKAAYQAEHVDPNALADALIANERMKSQAKKDGASASSIGFIEMSDATDLVAGGIELLLGILSDS
;
A
#
# COMPACT_ATOMS: atom_id res chain seq x y z
N MET A 1 10.43 13.41 21.04
CA MET A 1 10.15 11.97 20.89
C MET A 1 11.47 11.27 20.65
N THR A 2 11.74 10.15 21.32
CA THR A 2 12.93 9.33 21.10
C THR A 2 12.81 8.58 19.79
N LYS A 3 13.88 8.61 18.98
CA LYS A 3 13.99 7.86 17.73
C LYS A 3 13.85 6.36 18.03
N PRO A 4 12.97 5.61 17.34
CA PRO A 4 12.90 4.17 17.54
C PRO A 4 14.23 3.52 17.11
N ALA A 5 14.68 2.56 17.90
CA ALA A 5 15.74 1.65 17.49
C ALA A 5 15.19 0.68 16.43
N CYS A 6 16.02 0.26 15.48
CA CYS A 6 15.63 -0.72 14.49
C CYS A 6 15.26 -2.06 15.17
N PRO A 7 14.06 -2.61 14.96
CA PRO A 7 13.68 -3.91 15.54
C PRO A 7 14.57 -5.09 15.11
N CYS A 8 15.34 -4.94 14.03
CA CYS A 8 16.19 -6.00 13.50
C CYS A 8 17.63 -5.95 14.04
N CYS A 9 18.23 -4.75 14.15
CA CYS A 9 19.64 -4.59 14.53
C CYS A 9 19.88 -3.70 15.76
N LEU A 10 18.83 -3.14 16.34
CA LEU A 10 18.85 -2.21 17.50
C LEU A 10 19.61 -0.90 17.26
N ALA A 11 20.18 -0.68 16.07
CA ALA A 11 20.80 0.59 15.72
C ALA A 11 19.75 1.71 15.59
N PRO A 12 20.12 2.98 15.83
CA PRO A 12 19.22 4.11 15.61
C PRO A 12 18.75 4.17 14.15
N MET A 13 17.45 4.37 13.93
CA MET A 13 16.90 4.54 12.60
C MET A 13 17.09 5.99 12.09
N GLN A 14 17.23 6.13 10.78
CA GLN A 14 17.32 7.41 10.10
C GLN A 14 15.93 7.97 9.83
N GLN A 15 15.72 9.23 10.15
CA GLN A 15 14.43 9.90 9.98
C GLN A 15 14.39 10.64 8.65
N HIS A 16 13.38 10.34 7.83
CA HIS A 16 13.17 10.99 6.55
C HIS A 16 11.75 11.53 6.46
N ARG A 17 11.62 12.75 5.95
CA ARG A 17 10.32 13.42 5.82
C ARG A 17 9.79 13.28 4.42
N PHE A 18 8.51 12.98 4.32
CA PHE A 18 7.80 12.78 3.06
C PHE A 18 6.46 13.52 3.09
N ALA A 19 6.03 14.00 1.93
CA ALA A 19 4.76 14.72 1.82
C ALA A 19 3.55 13.84 2.20
N ARG A 20 2.64 14.39 3.00
CA ARG A 20 1.40 13.76 3.46
C ARG A 20 0.21 14.12 2.57
N LYS A 21 -0.80 13.25 2.47
CA LYS A 21 -2.03 13.48 1.68
C LYS A 21 -2.80 14.74 2.08
N LEU A 22 -2.98 14.97 3.39
CA LEU A 22 -3.80 16.07 3.94
C LEU A 22 -2.94 17.28 4.33
N HIS A 23 -1.98 17.64 3.46
CA HIS A 23 -0.98 18.70 3.72
C HIS A 23 0.01 18.36 4.85
N GLY A 24 1.18 18.98 4.81
CA GLY A 24 2.29 18.73 5.72
C GLY A 24 3.13 17.50 5.36
N GLU A 25 3.93 17.07 6.34
CA GLU A 25 4.89 15.97 6.18
C GLU A 25 4.60 14.85 7.18
N ILE A 26 4.97 13.64 6.82
CA ILE A 26 5.14 12.53 7.75
C ILE A 26 6.63 12.22 7.88
N GLU A 27 7.05 11.83 9.07
CA GLU A 27 8.43 11.43 9.35
C GLU A 27 8.46 9.91 9.45
N LEU A 28 9.23 9.25 8.58
CA LEU A 28 9.40 7.81 8.59
C LEU A 28 10.79 7.46 9.11
N ASP A 29 10.85 6.40 9.92
CA ASP A 29 12.09 5.83 10.41
C ASP A 29 12.56 4.70 9.49
N LEU A 30 13.75 4.86 8.90
CA LEU A 30 14.37 3.95 7.95
C LEU A 30 15.65 3.32 8.52
N CYS A 31 15.84 2.03 8.29
CA CYS A 31 17.13 1.37 8.51
C CYS A 31 17.60 0.75 7.20
N PHE A 32 18.62 1.35 6.58
CA PHE A 32 19.15 0.90 5.29
C PHE A 32 19.95 -0.40 5.41
N THR A 33 20.63 -0.65 6.55
CA THR A 33 21.34 -1.92 6.80
C THR A 33 20.40 -3.13 6.84
N CYS A 34 19.22 -2.97 7.46
CA CYS A 34 18.19 -4.01 7.52
C CYS A 34 17.15 -3.88 6.41
N GLN A 35 17.24 -2.83 5.60
CA GLN A 35 16.31 -2.42 4.54
C GLN A 35 14.84 -2.51 5.01
N CYS A 36 14.54 -1.84 6.12
CA CYS A 36 13.21 -1.83 6.75
C CYS A 36 12.75 -0.41 7.11
N ILE A 37 11.42 -0.26 7.16
CA ILE A 37 10.70 0.95 7.52
C ILE A 37 9.88 0.65 8.77
N TRP A 38 9.98 1.51 9.77
CA TRP A 38 9.00 1.55 10.85
C TRP A 38 7.92 2.57 10.48
N PHE A 39 6.68 2.10 10.43
CA PHE A 39 5.51 2.95 10.27
C PHE A 39 4.78 3.01 11.61
N ASP A 40 4.64 4.20 12.19
CA ASP A 40 3.66 4.44 13.25
C ASP A 40 2.23 4.29 12.68
N GLU A 41 1.23 4.33 13.55
CA GLU A 41 -0.15 4.05 13.17
C GLU A 41 -0.62 4.94 12.00
N PHE A 42 -1.13 4.31 10.94
CA PHE A 42 -1.64 4.93 9.71
C PHE A 42 -0.63 5.64 8.79
N GLU A 43 0.66 5.74 9.12
CA GLU A 43 1.62 6.53 8.33
C GLU A 43 1.73 6.07 6.87
N SER A 44 1.79 4.75 6.61
CA SER A 44 1.86 4.22 5.23
C SER A 44 0.67 4.64 4.36
N ALA A 45 -0.51 4.80 4.96
CA ALA A 45 -1.73 5.19 4.26
C ALA A 45 -1.80 6.72 4.02
N GLN A 46 -1.08 7.49 4.83
CA GLN A 46 -1.06 8.95 4.79
C GLN A 46 -0.03 9.54 3.83
N LEU A 47 0.90 8.73 3.31
CA LEU A 47 1.82 9.15 2.25
C LEU A 47 1.05 9.70 1.04
N SER A 48 1.37 10.92 0.63
CA SER A 48 0.88 11.49 -0.63
C SER A 48 1.49 10.76 -1.83
N PRO A 49 0.92 10.88 -3.04
CA PRO A 49 1.56 10.36 -4.25
C PRO A 49 3.01 10.87 -4.44
N ALA A 50 3.26 12.16 -4.19
CA ALA A 50 4.60 12.74 -4.24
C ALA A 50 5.53 12.14 -3.17
N GLY A 51 5.02 11.91 -1.96
CA GLY A 51 5.73 11.26 -0.87
C GLY A 51 6.09 9.80 -1.19
N VAL A 52 5.19 9.05 -1.83
CA VAL A 52 5.47 7.69 -2.30
C VAL A 52 6.61 7.69 -3.33
N LEU A 53 6.61 8.62 -4.29
CA LEU A 53 7.67 8.75 -5.29
C LEU A 53 9.01 9.13 -4.67
N ALA A 54 9.01 10.06 -3.70
CA ALA A 54 10.21 10.46 -2.98
C ALA A 54 10.78 9.30 -2.15
N LEU A 55 9.91 8.56 -1.45
CA LEU A 55 10.32 7.37 -0.71
C LEU A 55 10.86 6.29 -1.65
N PHE A 56 10.21 6.02 -2.79
CA PHE A 56 10.72 5.10 -3.80
C PHE A 56 12.16 5.43 -4.22
N ARG A 57 12.45 6.70 -4.54
CA ARG A 57 13.81 7.14 -4.90
C ARG A 57 14.81 6.90 -3.77
N CYS A 58 14.45 7.31 -2.55
CA CYS A 58 15.29 7.11 -1.37
C CYS A 58 15.59 5.61 -1.14
N LEU A 59 14.61 4.73 -1.25
CA LEU A 59 14.86 3.28 -1.09
C LEU A 59 15.71 2.71 -2.24
N HIS A 60 15.51 3.20 -3.46
CA HIS A 60 16.20 2.72 -4.66
C HIS A 60 17.69 3.09 -4.68
N GLU A 61 18.07 4.22 -4.07
CA GLU A 61 19.48 4.63 -3.89
C GLU A 61 20.27 3.62 -3.05
N HIS A 62 19.61 2.92 -2.13
CA HIS A 62 20.20 1.94 -1.21
C HIS A 62 19.95 0.47 -1.63
N ARG A 63 19.52 0.24 -2.88
CA ARG A 63 19.11 -1.11 -3.33
C ARG A 63 20.25 -2.14 -3.32
N ASP A 64 21.48 -1.69 -3.57
CA ASP A 64 22.66 -2.53 -3.72
C ASP A 64 23.42 -2.68 -2.39
N ASP A 65 22.95 -2.04 -1.31
CA ASP A 65 23.57 -2.12 0.01
C ASP A 65 23.52 -3.56 0.57
N LEU A 66 24.61 -3.96 1.22
CA LEU A 66 24.71 -5.26 1.89
C LEU A 66 23.63 -5.40 2.97
N ARG A 67 22.68 -6.30 2.70
CA ARG A 67 21.54 -6.54 3.58
C ARG A 67 21.87 -7.56 4.67
N GLN A 68 21.58 -7.19 5.91
CA GLN A 68 21.61 -8.11 7.05
C GLN A 68 20.29 -8.90 7.16
N PRO A 69 20.34 -10.23 7.37
CA PRO A 69 19.16 -11.01 7.70
C PRO A 69 18.47 -10.47 8.96
N TRP A 70 17.14 -10.50 8.97
CA TRP A 70 16.38 -10.18 10.18
C TRP A 70 16.50 -11.32 11.20
N PRO A 71 16.43 -11.03 12.50
CA PRO A 71 16.31 -12.06 13.53
C PRO A 71 14.93 -12.74 13.49
N ASP A 72 14.85 -13.97 14.03
CA ASP A 72 13.60 -14.74 14.14
C ASP A 72 12.55 -14.05 15.04
N VAL A 73 13.02 -13.29 16.03
CA VAL A 73 12.17 -12.58 16.99
C VAL A 73 12.39 -11.09 16.82
N LEU A 74 11.33 -10.40 16.43
CA LEU A 74 11.31 -8.95 16.30
C LEU A 74 10.46 -8.36 17.43
N THR A 75 10.94 -7.29 18.04
CA THR A 75 10.26 -6.60 19.16
C THR A 75 9.89 -5.18 18.78
N CYS A 76 8.80 -4.67 19.35
CA CYS A 76 8.36 -3.31 19.11
C CYS A 76 9.36 -2.31 19.73
N PRO A 77 9.82 -1.27 19.01
CA PRO A 77 10.78 -0.32 19.55
C PRO A 77 10.18 0.64 20.59
N ARG A 78 8.85 0.63 20.77
CA ARG A 78 8.12 1.46 21.74
C ARG A 78 7.84 0.72 23.05
N CYS A 79 7.28 -0.50 22.99
CA CYS A 79 6.87 -1.26 24.17
C CYS A 79 7.66 -2.56 24.41
N GLN A 80 8.59 -2.91 23.53
CA GLN A 80 9.41 -4.13 23.59
C GLN A 80 8.64 -5.46 23.46
N ASP A 81 7.31 -5.44 23.33
CA ASP A 81 6.53 -6.65 23.06
C ASP A 81 6.94 -7.31 21.74
N ARG A 82 6.89 -8.64 21.72
CA ARG A 82 7.10 -9.43 20.50
C ARG A 82 6.08 -9.01 19.44
N MET A 83 6.58 -8.71 18.24
CA MET A 83 5.71 -8.33 17.12
C MET A 83 5.03 -9.55 16.52
N ILE A 84 3.81 -9.32 16.03
CA ILE A 84 2.99 -10.33 15.38
C ILE A 84 3.20 -10.23 13.88
N HIS A 85 3.55 -11.35 13.24
CA HIS A 85 3.61 -11.45 11.79
C HIS A 85 2.22 -11.23 11.18
N GLY A 86 2.16 -10.41 10.13
CA GLY A 86 0.97 -10.12 9.36
C GLY A 86 1.21 -10.35 7.87
N LEU A 87 0.14 -10.71 7.16
CA LEU A 87 0.12 -10.86 5.72
C LEU A 87 -1.14 -10.16 5.21
N ASP A 88 -0.96 -9.13 4.37
CA ASP A 88 -2.06 -8.40 3.74
C ASP A 88 -2.03 -8.57 2.22
N VAL A 89 -3.14 -8.20 1.58
CA VAL A 89 -3.31 -8.27 0.12
C VAL A 89 -3.45 -6.86 -0.45
N CYS A 90 -2.73 -6.59 -1.52
CA CYS A 90 -2.85 -5.39 -2.34
C CYS A 90 -3.09 -5.77 -3.79
N LYS A 91 -3.26 -4.78 -4.67
CA LYS A 91 -3.43 -5.00 -6.12
C LYS A 91 -2.29 -5.80 -6.74
N SER A 92 -1.07 -5.65 -6.23
CA SER A 92 0.14 -6.33 -6.73
C SER A 92 0.46 -7.65 -6.02
N GLY A 93 -0.45 -8.12 -5.16
CA GLY A 93 -0.36 -9.40 -4.46
C GLY A 93 -0.28 -9.28 -2.93
N LYS A 94 0.17 -10.35 -2.27
CA LYS A 94 0.32 -10.42 -0.81
C LYS A 94 1.65 -9.85 -0.29
N PHE A 95 1.67 -9.04 0.77
CA PHE A 95 2.92 -8.58 1.37
C PHE A 95 2.94 -8.86 2.88
N SER A 96 4.11 -9.18 3.42
CA SER A 96 4.29 -9.45 4.84
C SER A 96 4.84 -8.24 5.61
N TYR A 97 4.44 -8.13 6.88
CA TYR A 97 4.90 -7.11 7.82
C TYR A 97 4.86 -7.67 9.26
N HIS A 98 5.40 -6.93 10.22
CA HIS A 98 5.32 -7.28 11.64
C HIS A 98 4.69 -6.13 12.41
N ARG A 99 3.56 -6.33 13.05
CA ARG A 99 2.85 -5.28 13.79
C ARG A 99 3.02 -5.43 15.30
N CYS A 100 3.03 -4.30 15.99
CA CYS A 100 2.96 -4.29 17.44
C CYS A 100 1.55 -4.74 17.89
N PRO A 101 1.42 -5.66 18.87
CA PRO A 101 0.13 -6.05 19.43
C PRO A 101 -0.61 -4.87 20.10
N ARG A 102 0.13 -3.86 20.56
CA ARG A 102 -0.40 -2.64 21.20
C ARG A 102 -0.65 -1.49 20.23
N GLN A 103 -0.62 -1.74 18.92
CA GLN A 103 -0.94 -0.78 17.86
C GLN A 103 -0.02 0.46 17.80
N HIS A 104 1.20 0.37 18.33
CA HIS A 104 2.19 1.45 18.18
C HIS A 104 2.67 1.65 16.73
N GLY A 105 2.49 0.66 15.87
CA GLY A 105 3.01 0.68 14.50
C GLY A 105 3.34 -0.71 13.96
N ARG A 106 3.98 -0.72 12.80
CA ARG A 106 4.45 -1.92 12.13
C ARG A 106 5.83 -1.73 11.49
N LEU A 107 6.59 -2.81 11.47
CA LEU A 107 7.80 -2.96 10.68
C LEU A 107 7.46 -3.58 9.31
N SER A 108 7.84 -2.89 8.24
CA SER A 108 7.77 -3.38 6.87
C SER A 108 9.16 -3.41 6.24
N SER A 109 9.43 -4.38 5.38
CA SER A 109 10.64 -4.34 4.54
C SER A 109 10.47 -3.31 3.42
N PHE A 110 11.58 -2.83 2.85
CA PHE A 110 11.52 -1.99 1.64
C PHE A 110 10.74 -2.67 0.52
N SER A 111 10.97 -3.97 0.29
CA SER A 111 10.22 -4.72 -0.72
C SER A 111 8.73 -4.83 -0.42
N ALA A 112 8.33 -4.95 0.86
CA ALA A 112 6.92 -4.99 1.24
C ALA A 112 6.24 -3.65 0.94
N PHE A 113 6.89 -2.52 1.23
CA PHE A 113 6.40 -1.20 0.83
C PHE A 113 6.29 -1.06 -0.69
N LEU A 114 7.34 -1.44 -1.43
CA LEU A 114 7.33 -1.39 -2.89
C LEU A 114 6.21 -2.25 -3.48
N MET A 115 5.89 -3.38 -2.85
CA MET A 115 4.82 -4.28 -3.27
C MET A 115 3.46 -3.69 -2.97
N GLU A 116 3.28 -3.15 -1.76
CA GLU A 116 2.08 -2.44 -1.34
C GLU A 116 1.72 -1.31 -2.30
N LYS A 117 2.73 -0.57 -2.81
CA LYS A 117 2.55 0.54 -3.76
C LYS A 117 2.64 0.12 -5.23
N GLY A 118 2.91 -1.15 -5.52
CA GLY A 118 2.87 -1.72 -6.87
C GLY A 118 4.10 -1.48 -7.75
N PHE A 119 5.24 -1.11 -7.19
CA PHE A 119 6.53 -1.03 -7.90
C PHE A 119 7.16 -2.41 -8.16
N VAL A 120 6.79 -3.42 -7.39
CA VAL A 120 7.24 -4.81 -7.58
C VAL A 120 6.04 -5.71 -7.82
N ARG A 121 6.28 -6.80 -8.55
CA ARG A 121 5.28 -7.87 -8.74
C ARG A 121 5.79 -9.18 -8.18
N GLN A 122 4.85 -10.05 -7.84
CA GLN A 122 5.15 -11.41 -7.40
C GLN A 122 5.39 -12.29 -8.61
N LEU A 123 6.36 -13.19 -8.47
CA LEU A 123 6.55 -14.26 -9.43
C LEU A 123 5.51 -15.34 -9.18
N ASN A 124 4.89 -15.82 -10.24
CA ASN A 124 4.05 -17.01 -10.16
C ASN A 124 4.92 -18.28 -10.07
N GLY A 125 4.31 -19.43 -9.78
CA GLY A 125 5.06 -20.68 -9.58
C GLY A 125 5.86 -21.14 -10.81
N ALA A 126 5.39 -20.86 -12.03
CA ALA A 126 6.13 -21.19 -13.25
C ALA A 126 7.36 -20.30 -13.44
N GLU A 127 7.24 -19.01 -13.13
CA GLU A 127 8.36 -18.07 -13.14
C GLU A 127 9.39 -18.39 -12.04
N VAL A 128 8.94 -18.77 -10.84
CA VAL A 128 9.85 -19.22 -9.77
C VAL A 128 10.59 -20.48 -10.19
N LYS A 129 9.91 -21.45 -10.82
CA LYS A 129 10.55 -22.66 -11.34
C LYS A 129 11.60 -22.34 -12.41
N ALA A 130 11.26 -21.49 -13.37
CA ALA A 130 12.20 -21.05 -14.42
C ALA A 130 13.40 -20.28 -13.84
N LEU A 131 13.21 -19.56 -12.74
CA LEU A 131 14.31 -18.92 -12.01
C LEU A 131 15.16 -19.96 -11.26
N ALA A 132 14.54 -20.96 -10.64
CA ALA A 132 15.20 -22.04 -9.91
C ALA A 132 16.14 -22.88 -10.79
N ASP A 133 15.81 -23.03 -12.08
CA ASP A 133 16.67 -23.68 -13.08
C ASP A 133 17.99 -22.92 -13.30
N LYS A 134 18.03 -21.61 -13.02
CA LYS A 134 19.21 -20.75 -13.18
C LYS A 134 19.92 -20.50 -11.85
N VAL A 135 19.17 -20.28 -10.78
CA VAL A 135 19.67 -19.93 -9.46
C VAL A 135 18.82 -20.65 -8.42
N GLN A 136 19.44 -21.54 -7.65
CA GLN A 136 18.72 -22.36 -6.66
C GLN A 136 18.46 -21.59 -5.36
N MET A 137 19.44 -20.80 -4.93
CA MET A 137 19.41 -20.05 -3.67
C MET A 137 19.40 -18.55 -3.96
N ILE A 138 18.41 -17.84 -3.43
CA ILE A 138 18.34 -16.38 -3.48
C ILE A 138 18.32 -15.81 -2.07
N ARG A 139 18.51 -14.48 -1.95
CA ARG A 139 18.23 -13.77 -0.69
C ARG A 139 16.82 -13.20 -0.74
N CYS A 140 16.05 -13.40 0.32
CA CYS A 140 14.72 -12.83 0.43
C CYS A 140 14.78 -11.29 0.40
N SER A 141 14.07 -10.67 -0.55
CA SER A 141 13.96 -9.19 -0.66
C SER A 141 13.31 -8.54 0.57
N GLY A 142 12.59 -9.33 1.38
CA GLY A 142 11.96 -8.88 2.62
C GLY A 142 12.94 -8.85 3.79
N CYS A 143 13.36 -10.04 4.24
CA CYS A 143 14.15 -10.19 5.47
C CYS A 143 15.64 -10.47 5.26
N GLY A 144 16.10 -10.67 4.02
CA GLY A 144 17.52 -10.96 3.72
C GLY A 144 17.97 -12.40 4.01
N ALA A 145 17.12 -13.27 4.54
CA ALA A 145 17.40 -14.69 4.75
C ALA A 145 17.61 -15.44 3.41
N PRO A 146 18.45 -16.48 3.38
CA PRO A 146 18.56 -17.35 2.20
C PRO A 146 17.24 -18.10 1.96
N VAL A 147 16.85 -18.28 0.70
CA VAL A 147 15.66 -19.02 0.28
C VAL A 147 16.02 -19.99 -0.83
N ASP A 148 15.68 -21.25 -0.65
CA ASP A 148 15.79 -22.29 -1.67
C ASP A 148 14.53 -22.33 -2.54
N ILE A 149 14.61 -21.71 -3.72
CA ILE A 149 13.44 -21.54 -4.59
C ILE A 149 13.13 -22.77 -5.45
N ARG A 150 13.88 -23.86 -5.30
CA ARG A 150 13.54 -25.14 -5.95
C ARG A 150 12.27 -25.75 -5.37
N ASN A 151 12.04 -25.52 -4.09
CA ASN A 151 10.95 -26.10 -3.32
C ASN A 151 9.98 -25.05 -2.75
N GLU A 152 10.43 -23.81 -2.61
CA GLU A 152 9.67 -22.74 -1.95
C GLU A 152 9.34 -21.58 -2.89
N ASN A 153 8.07 -21.17 -2.91
CA ASN A 153 7.61 -19.94 -3.59
C ASN A 153 7.43 -18.76 -2.63
N ILE A 154 7.75 -18.96 -1.35
CA ILE A 154 7.69 -17.97 -0.27
C ILE A 154 8.89 -18.18 0.66
N CYS A 155 9.38 -17.12 1.29
CA CYS A 155 10.45 -17.23 2.27
C CYS A 155 9.97 -17.94 3.55
N HIS A 156 10.61 -19.03 3.98
CA HIS A 156 10.27 -19.71 5.24
C HIS A 156 10.39 -18.80 6.49
N HIS A 157 11.32 -17.85 6.49
CA HIS A 157 11.63 -17.00 7.65
C HIS A 157 10.58 -15.89 7.88
N CYS A 158 10.33 -15.06 6.87
CA CYS A 158 9.40 -13.91 7.00
C CYS A 158 8.08 -14.07 6.24
N ARG A 159 7.86 -15.23 5.59
CA ARG A 159 6.69 -15.55 4.76
C ARG A 159 6.42 -14.58 3.61
N ALA A 160 7.41 -13.76 3.24
CA ALA A 160 7.31 -12.88 2.07
C ALA A 160 7.31 -13.73 0.78
N PRO A 161 6.46 -13.41 -0.21
CA PRO A 161 6.52 -14.06 -1.51
C PRO A 161 7.79 -13.67 -2.27
N ILE A 162 8.18 -14.51 -3.23
CA ILE A 162 9.28 -14.18 -4.15
C ILE A 162 8.77 -13.13 -5.13
N ALA A 163 9.47 -11.99 -5.19
CA ALA A 163 9.07 -10.84 -5.97
C ALA A 163 10.27 -10.18 -6.62
N ILE A 164 10.02 -9.55 -7.76
CA ILE A 164 11.02 -8.85 -8.55
C ILE A 164 10.63 -7.39 -8.74
N LEU A 165 11.64 -6.53 -8.84
CA LEU A 165 11.48 -5.20 -9.39
C LEU A 165 11.28 -5.36 -10.89
N ASP A 166 10.03 -5.19 -11.32
CA ASP A 166 9.62 -5.40 -12.71
C ASP A 166 9.58 -4.04 -13.42
N PRO A 167 10.30 -3.87 -14.54
CA PRO A 167 10.36 -2.58 -15.23
C PRO A 167 8.99 -2.03 -15.62
N GLU A 168 8.06 -2.87 -16.05
CA GLU A 168 6.70 -2.45 -16.41
C GLU A 168 5.91 -2.02 -15.18
N ALA A 169 6.00 -2.78 -14.08
CA ALA A 169 5.38 -2.42 -12.81
C ALA A 169 5.92 -1.08 -12.28
N VAL A 170 7.24 -0.86 -12.35
CA VAL A 170 7.86 0.41 -11.96
C VAL A 170 7.36 1.54 -12.84
N GLN A 171 7.38 1.38 -14.17
CA GLN A 171 6.91 2.41 -15.09
C GLN A 171 5.46 2.78 -14.84
N LYS A 172 4.59 1.78 -14.67
CA LYS A 172 3.17 1.99 -14.36
C LYS A 172 2.98 2.72 -13.04
N ALA A 173 3.66 2.28 -11.98
CA ALA A 173 3.57 2.93 -10.67
C ALA A 173 4.08 4.38 -10.71
N LEU A 174 5.20 4.64 -11.39
CA LEU A 174 5.71 6.00 -11.57
C LEU A 174 4.72 6.90 -12.31
N ALA A 175 4.07 6.38 -13.36
CA ALA A 175 3.05 7.11 -14.12
C ALA A 175 1.80 7.40 -13.27
N GLU A 176 1.30 6.40 -12.54
CA GLU A 176 0.11 6.54 -11.69
C GLU A 176 0.34 7.54 -10.54
N PHE A 177 1.42 7.40 -9.77
CA PHE A 177 1.74 8.32 -8.69
C PHE A 177 2.16 9.69 -9.21
N GLY A 178 2.81 9.78 -10.38
CA GLY A 178 3.17 11.05 -11.01
C GLY A 178 1.94 11.85 -11.41
N LYS A 179 0.98 11.20 -12.07
CA LYS A 179 -0.32 11.82 -12.41
C LYS A 179 -1.07 12.27 -11.16
N ALA A 180 -1.14 11.42 -10.13
CA ALA A 180 -1.84 11.75 -8.89
C ALA A 180 -1.14 12.88 -8.11
N ALA A 181 0.20 12.96 -8.15
CA ALA A 181 0.95 14.06 -7.54
C ALA A 181 0.68 15.38 -8.27
N TYR A 182 0.74 15.38 -9.60
CA TYR A 182 0.42 16.54 -10.42
C TYR A 182 -0.99 17.07 -10.16
N GLN A 183 -1.98 16.17 -10.12
CA GLN A 183 -3.37 16.51 -9.82
C GLN A 183 -3.50 17.13 -8.43
N ALA A 184 -2.85 16.58 -7.41
CA ALA A 184 -2.92 17.08 -6.04
C ALA A 184 -2.34 18.49 -5.88
N GLU A 185 -1.31 18.83 -6.66
CA GLU A 185 -0.69 20.17 -6.67
C GLU A 185 -1.56 21.20 -7.41
N HIS A 186 -2.29 20.78 -8.44
CA HIS A 186 -3.08 21.64 -9.32
C HIS A 186 -4.59 21.60 -9.01
N VAL A 187 -4.99 21.11 -7.83
CA VAL A 187 -6.41 21.21 -7.41
C VAL A 187 -6.73 22.67 -7.15
N ASP A 188 -7.58 23.26 -7.99
CA ASP A 188 -8.15 24.58 -7.75
C ASP A 188 -9.13 24.51 -6.56
N PRO A 189 -8.85 25.21 -5.43
CA PRO A 189 -9.72 25.21 -4.26
C PRO A 189 -11.14 25.69 -4.56
N ASN A 190 -11.30 26.62 -5.51
CA ASN A 190 -12.61 27.15 -5.89
C ASN A 190 -13.40 26.12 -6.69
N ALA A 191 -12.77 25.48 -7.67
CA ALA A 191 -13.40 24.40 -8.44
C ALA A 191 -13.80 23.21 -7.54
N LEU A 192 -13.00 22.90 -6.52
CA LEU A 192 -13.35 21.88 -5.52
C LEU A 192 -14.56 22.30 -4.66
N ALA A 193 -14.58 23.55 -4.19
CA ALA A 193 -15.70 24.08 -3.42
C ALA A 193 -16.99 24.08 -4.26
N ASP A 194 -16.91 24.48 -5.52
CA ASP A 194 -18.04 24.47 -6.45
C ASP A 194 -18.57 23.05 -6.70
N ALA A 195 -17.68 22.07 -6.89
CA ALA A 195 -18.05 20.67 -7.05
C ALA A 195 -18.74 20.11 -5.80
N LEU A 196 -18.30 20.47 -4.60
CA LEU A 196 -18.94 20.08 -3.34
C LEU A 196 -20.34 20.69 -3.20
N ILE A 197 -20.49 21.99 -3.52
CA ILE A 197 -21.78 22.70 -3.49
C ILE A 197 -22.74 22.07 -4.50
N ALA A 198 -22.27 21.77 -5.72
CA ALA A 198 -23.08 21.13 -6.76
C ALA A 198 -23.58 19.74 -6.31
N ASN A 199 -22.72 18.92 -5.71
CA ASN A 199 -23.08 17.60 -5.21
C ASN A 199 -24.14 17.68 -4.08
N GLU A 200 -24.00 18.64 -3.15
CA GLU A 200 -25.00 18.84 -2.10
C GLU A 200 -26.35 19.32 -2.64
N ARG A 201 -26.34 20.16 -3.70
CA ARG A 201 -27.56 20.56 -4.42
C ARG A 201 -28.24 19.36 -5.08
N MET A 202 -27.48 18.49 -5.75
CA MET A 202 -28.01 17.27 -6.38
C MET A 202 -28.60 16.30 -5.34
N LYS A 203 -27.94 16.10 -4.20
CA LYS A 203 -28.49 15.29 -3.08
C LYS A 203 -29.76 15.90 -2.50
N SER A 204 -29.81 17.22 -2.39
CA SER A 204 -30.99 17.94 -1.90
C SER A 204 -32.16 17.84 -2.87
N GLN A 205 -31.91 17.88 -4.18
CA GLN A 205 -32.93 17.67 -5.21
C GLN A 205 -33.44 16.22 -5.21
N ALA A 206 -32.55 15.22 -5.19
CA ALA A 206 -32.94 13.82 -5.12
C ALA A 206 -33.78 13.49 -3.85
N LYS A 207 -33.50 14.13 -2.71
CA LYS A 207 -34.34 14.00 -1.51
C LYS A 207 -35.73 14.63 -1.65
N LYS A 208 -35.85 15.74 -2.40
CA LYS A 208 -37.14 16.39 -2.66
C LYS A 208 -37.98 15.59 -3.65
N ASP A 209 -37.35 15.06 -4.71
CA ASP A 209 -38.03 14.26 -5.72
C ASP A 209 -38.48 12.90 -5.17
N GLY A 210 -37.70 12.29 -4.26
CA GLY A 210 -38.10 11.09 -3.52
C GLY A 210 -39.22 11.31 -2.49
N ALA A 211 -39.40 12.54 -1.98
CA ALA A 211 -40.49 12.89 -1.08
C ALA A 211 -41.81 13.20 -1.82
N SER A 212 -41.76 13.48 -3.12
CA SER A 212 -42.95 13.65 -3.97
C SER A 212 -43.49 12.34 -4.55
N ALA A 213 -42.76 11.23 -4.41
CA ALA A 213 -43.19 9.90 -4.86
C ALA A 213 -43.94 9.07 -3.79
N SER A 214 -44.10 9.57 -2.55
CA SER A 214 -44.70 8.80 -1.44
C SER A 214 -46.22 8.95 -1.28
N SER A 215 -46.94 9.33 -2.34
CA SER A 215 -48.41 9.29 -2.35
C SER A 215 -48.91 8.67 -3.65
N ILE A 216 -48.90 7.34 -3.72
CA ILE A 216 -49.96 6.46 -4.28
C ILE A 216 -49.57 4.98 -3.98
N GLY A 217 -50.34 4.36 -3.10
CA GLY A 217 -50.81 2.96 -3.21
C GLY A 217 -49.82 1.79 -3.07
N PHE A 218 -49.81 1.16 -1.89
CA PHE A 218 -49.31 -0.19 -1.61
C PHE A 218 -49.90 -1.28 -2.51
N ILE A 219 -49.06 -2.18 -3.09
CA ILE A 219 -49.25 -3.65 -3.12
C ILE A 219 -47.87 -4.36 -3.10
N GLU A 220 -47.69 -5.19 -2.06
CA GLU A 220 -46.84 -6.38 -1.82
C GLU A 220 -45.36 -6.52 -2.28
N MET A 221 -44.49 -6.40 -1.27
CA MET A 221 -43.31 -7.20 -0.87
C MET A 221 -42.79 -8.38 -1.73
N SER A 222 -41.52 -8.24 -2.16
CA SER A 222 -40.45 -9.22 -2.53
C SER A 222 -39.82 -8.79 -3.87
N ASP A 223 -38.54 -8.52 -4.04
CA ASP A 223 -37.35 -9.16 -3.50
C ASP A 223 -36.21 -8.12 -3.45
N ALA A 224 -35.38 -8.18 -2.41
CA ALA A 224 -34.24 -7.28 -2.25
C ALA A 224 -33.17 -7.61 -3.31
N THR A 225 -33.08 -6.81 -4.37
CA THR A 225 -32.01 -6.95 -5.37
C THR A 225 -31.20 -5.65 -5.52
N ASP A 226 -30.07 -5.69 -4.81
CA ASP A 226 -28.76 -5.15 -5.16
C ASP A 226 -28.65 -3.71 -5.71
N LEU A 227 -28.30 -2.79 -4.80
CA LEU A 227 -27.91 -1.40 -5.12
C LEU A 227 -26.72 -1.29 -6.07
N VAL A 228 -25.98 -2.38 -6.31
CA VAL A 228 -24.86 -2.42 -7.27
C VAL A 228 -25.36 -2.56 -8.71
N ALA A 229 -26.48 -3.25 -8.95
CA ALA A 229 -27.03 -3.45 -10.28
C ALA A 229 -27.55 -2.13 -10.89
N GLY A 230 -28.24 -1.31 -10.09
CA GLY A 230 -28.75 0.00 -10.54
C GLY A 230 -27.65 1.03 -10.84
N GLY A 231 -26.44 0.86 -10.29
CA GLY A 231 -25.30 1.74 -10.57
C GLY A 231 -24.58 1.43 -11.89
N ILE A 232 -24.68 0.20 -12.40
CA ILE A 232 -24.01 -0.23 -13.63
C ILE A 232 -24.78 0.23 -14.87
N GLU A 233 -26.11 0.30 -14.82
CA GLU A 233 -26.95 0.76 -15.93
C GLU A 233 -26.72 2.25 -16.29
N LEU A 234 -26.42 3.08 -15.28
CA LEU A 234 -26.12 4.50 -15.48
C LEU A 234 -24.78 4.73 -16.20
N LEU A 235 -23.81 3.81 -16.06
CA LEU A 235 -22.50 3.89 -16.71
C LEU A 235 -22.53 3.40 -18.17
N LEU A 236 -23.44 2.47 -18.51
CA LEU A 236 -23.58 1.96 -19.88
C LEU A 236 -24.29 2.97 -20.81
N GLY A 237 -25.19 3.80 -20.28
CA GLY A 237 -25.82 4.87 -21.06
C GLY A 237 -24.85 5.97 -21.51
N ILE A 238 -23.80 6.24 -20.72
CA ILE A 238 -22.81 7.29 -21.00
C ILE A 238 -21.76 6.83 -22.03
N LEU A 239 -21.56 5.51 -22.18
CA LEU A 239 -20.60 4.94 -23.13
C LEU A 239 -21.20 4.58 -24.50
N SER A 240 -22.49 4.83 -24.71
CA SER A 240 -23.21 4.45 -25.93
C SER A 240 -23.49 5.62 -26.88
N ASP A 241 -23.04 6.84 -26.56
CA ASP A 241 -23.29 8.06 -27.34
C ASP A 241 -21.96 8.74 -27.74
N SER A 242 -21.08 7.97 -28.39
CA SER A 242 -19.89 8.46 -29.11
C SER A 242 -19.78 7.77 -30.47
#